data_AF-A0A955G450-F1
#
_entry.id   AF-A0A955G450-F1
#
_cell.length_a   1.000
_cell.length_b   1.000
_cell.length_c   1.000
_cell.angle_alpha   90.00
_cell.angle_beta   90.00
_cell.angle_gamma   90.00
#
_symmetry.space_group_name_H-M   'P 1'
#
loop_
_entity.id
_entity.type
_entity.pdbx_description
1 polymer ?
#
loop_
_entity_poly.entity_id
_entity_poly.type
_entity_poly.pdbx_seq_one_letter_code
_entity_poly.pdbx_strand_id
1 'polypeptide(L)'
;MSTMVNIEGLSKADVLAALFNASAPAGMGFLQAANGPQVMNRAYAQELIDLGSDASGDYPNGMAAMRRNAIYFDYLYGRPLKLDLSSDTEFDPWGFDRDNGGDGSAQRVIDELRESGEVNPSSVQDSHDANMENKVPYTAAMAAGSEFGISSALALALLGEVKRSQVMSEDLPVPPAFKTGREHLNWSADQALKHFDADPDKSVAIFIALVKRHSATAWIATSPLTAMLLADGYSSKSRMDYMMKGFAA
;
A
#
# COMPACT_ATOMS: atom_id res chain seq x y z
N MET A 1 12.96 -12.32 -25.73
CA MET A 1 11.52 -12.62 -25.84
C MET A 1 11.11 -13.12 -24.47
N SER A 2 10.16 -12.46 -23.83
CA SER A 2 9.60 -13.00 -22.57
C SER A 2 8.82 -14.26 -22.91
N THR A 3 8.91 -15.28 -22.07
CA THR A 3 8.08 -16.48 -22.20
C THR A 3 6.69 -16.13 -21.69
N MET A 4 5.64 -16.39 -22.49
CA MET A 4 4.26 -16.18 -22.09
C MET A 4 3.94 -16.98 -20.83
N VAL A 5 3.18 -16.41 -19.89
CA VAL A 5 2.75 -17.10 -18.66
C VAL A 5 1.42 -17.79 -18.94
N ASN A 6 1.36 -19.11 -18.75
CA ASN A 6 0.15 -19.90 -18.95
C ASN A 6 -0.82 -19.77 -17.75
N ILE A 7 -2.05 -19.34 -18.04
CA ILE A 7 -3.16 -19.20 -17.09
C ILE A 7 -4.35 -20.11 -17.43
N GLU A 8 -4.16 -21.08 -18.33
CA GLU A 8 -5.21 -22.02 -18.71
C GLU A 8 -5.73 -22.78 -17.48
N GLY A 9 -7.06 -22.83 -17.35
CA GLY A 9 -7.76 -23.45 -16.22
C GLY A 9 -7.84 -22.60 -14.95
N LEU A 10 -7.22 -21.41 -14.92
CA LEU A 10 -7.38 -20.45 -13.83
C LEU A 10 -8.51 -19.46 -14.12
N SER A 11 -9.17 -18.95 -13.08
CA SER A 11 -10.09 -17.85 -13.27
C SER A 11 -9.31 -16.54 -13.44
N LYS A 12 -9.76 -15.67 -14.36
CA LYS A 12 -9.17 -14.34 -14.56
C LYS A 12 -9.19 -13.49 -13.28
N ALA A 13 -10.22 -13.67 -12.44
CA ALA A 13 -10.32 -13.00 -11.15
C ALA A 13 -9.21 -13.43 -10.17
N ASP A 14 -8.86 -14.72 -10.13
CA ASP A 14 -7.75 -15.16 -9.27
C ASP A 14 -6.41 -14.69 -9.79
N VAL A 15 -6.21 -14.74 -11.12
CA VAL A 15 -5.00 -14.23 -11.77
C VAL A 15 -4.80 -12.74 -11.44
N LEU A 16 -5.86 -11.93 -11.61
CA LEU A 16 -5.83 -10.51 -11.26
C LEU A 16 -5.55 -10.30 -9.77
N ALA A 17 -6.26 -11.00 -8.89
CA ALA A 17 -6.11 -10.85 -7.45
C ALA A 17 -4.70 -11.23 -6.99
N ALA A 18 -4.15 -12.36 -7.44
CA ALA A 18 -2.83 -12.84 -7.06
C ALA A 18 -1.72 -11.88 -7.53
N LEU A 19 -1.78 -11.42 -8.78
CA LEU A 19 -0.81 -10.47 -9.31
C LEU A 19 -0.93 -9.09 -8.63
N PHE A 20 -2.15 -8.63 -8.34
CA PHE A 20 -2.36 -7.41 -7.55
C PHE A 20 -1.75 -7.52 -6.15
N ASN A 21 -2.00 -8.65 -5.46
CA ASN A 21 -1.51 -8.88 -4.11
C ASN A 21 0.02 -8.94 -4.07
N ALA A 22 0.67 -9.54 -5.08
CA ALA A 22 2.13 -9.56 -5.21
C ALA A 22 2.74 -8.21 -5.64
N SER A 23 1.98 -7.34 -6.32
CA SER A 23 2.47 -6.06 -6.81
C SER A 23 2.58 -5.01 -5.70
N ALA A 24 3.39 -3.97 -5.89
CA ALA A 24 3.56 -2.88 -4.93
C ALA A 24 3.27 -1.51 -5.56
N PRO A 25 2.70 -0.54 -4.82
CA PRO A 25 2.52 0.82 -5.31
C PRO A 25 3.84 1.44 -5.80
N ALA A 26 3.76 2.31 -6.81
CA ALA A 26 4.93 2.99 -7.36
C ALA A 26 4.71 4.51 -7.47
N GLY A 27 5.74 5.32 -7.16
CA GLY A 27 5.69 6.78 -7.32
C GLY A 27 4.58 7.43 -6.49
N MET A 28 3.69 8.21 -7.13
CA MET A 28 2.53 8.81 -6.44
C MET A 28 1.37 7.82 -6.22
N GLY A 29 1.46 6.60 -6.77
CA GLY A 29 0.46 5.55 -6.60
C GLY A 29 0.21 5.14 -5.14
N PHE A 30 1.15 5.42 -4.23
CA PHE A 30 0.96 5.22 -2.79
C PHE A 30 -0.25 5.98 -2.22
N LEU A 31 -0.62 7.14 -2.79
CA LEU A 31 -1.80 7.89 -2.35
C LEU A 31 -3.11 7.17 -2.73
N GLN A 32 -3.11 6.46 -3.85
CA GLN A 32 -4.26 5.65 -4.28
C GLN A 32 -4.34 4.36 -3.46
N ALA A 33 -3.20 3.73 -3.18
CA ALA A 33 -3.11 2.53 -2.33
C ALA A 33 -3.67 2.76 -0.92
N ALA A 34 -3.52 3.96 -0.35
CA ALA A 34 -4.07 4.32 0.95
C ALA A 34 -5.62 4.23 1.02
N ASN A 35 -6.30 4.34 -0.13
CA ASN A 35 -7.76 4.23 -0.24
C ASN A 35 -8.20 2.93 -0.93
N GLY A 36 -7.26 2.06 -1.31
CA GLY A 36 -7.51 0.80 -1.99
C GLY A 36 -7.52 -0.41 -1.04
N PRO A 37 -7.91 -1.60 -1.53
CA PRO A 37 -7.78 -2.83 -0.76
C PRO A 37 -6.31 -3.15 -0.49
N GLN A 38 -6.00 -3.52 0.76
CA GLN A 38 -4.68 -4.07 1.10
C GLN A 38 -4.45 -5.43 0.44
N VAL A 39 -5.50 -6.26 0.44
CA VAL A 39 -5.54 -7.57 -0.21
C VAL A 39 -6.79 -7.62 -1.07
N MET A 40 -6.61 -7.98 -2.34
CA MET A 40 -7.69 -8.25 -3.27
C MET A 40 -8.13 -9.71 -3.14
N ASN A 41 -9.43 -9.92 -2.96
CA ASN A 41 -10.03 -11.24 -3.01
C ASN A 41 -10.64 -11.50 -4.40
N ARG A 42 -10.95 -12.78 -4.69
CA ARG A 42 -11.55 -13.20 -5.97
C ARG A 42 -12.85 -12.44 -6.29
N ALA A 43 -13.73 -12.25 -5.32
CA ALA A 43 -15.04 -11.63 -5.56
C ALA A 43 -14.86 -10.18 -6.06
N TYR A 44 -13.98 -9.42 -5.40
CA TYR A 44 -13.71 -8.05 -5.80
C TYR A 44 -12.98 -7.96 -7.14
N ALA A 45 -12.02 -8.86 -7.39
CA ALA A 45 -11.37 -8.95 -8.70
C ALA A 45 -12.37 -9.25 -9.83
N GLN A 46 -13.36 -10.12 -9.57
CA GLN A 46 -14.43 -10.40 -10.53
C GLN A 46 -15.30 -9.17 -10.80
N GLU A 47 -15.66 -8.40 -9.76
CA GLU A 47 -16.39 -7.14 -9.94
C GLU A 47 -15.62 -6.16 -10.84
N LEU A 48 -14.30 -6.04 -10.66
CA LEU A 48 -13.46 -5.19 -11.51
C LEU A 48 -13.41 -5.69 -12.96
N ILE A 49 -13.38 -7.01 -13.18
CA ILE A 49 -13.43 -7.60 -14.52
C ILE A 49 -14.79 -7.35 -15.19
N ASP A 50 -15.88 -7.52 -14.45
CA ASP A 50 -17.26 -7.34 -14.94
C ASP A 50 -17.55 -5.87 -15.29
N LEU A 51 -16.95 -4.94 -14.54
CA LEU A 51 -16.97 -3.50 -14.85
C LEU A 51 -16.15 -3.15 -16.11
N GLY A 52 -15.26 -4.03 -16.55
CA GLY A 52 -14.39 -3.81 -17.71
C GLY A 52 -13.29 -2.76 -17.46
N SER A 53 -12.68 -2.27 -18.54
CA SER A 53 -11.55 -1.32 -18.49
C SER A 53 -11.80 -0.02 -17.71
N ASP A 54 -13.08 0.27 -17.43
CA ASP A 54 -13.52 1.46 -16.69
C ASP A 54 -13.27 1.32 -15.16
N ALA A 55 -12.98 0.12 -14.68
CA ALA A 55 -12.75 -0.17 -13.26
C ALA A 55 -11.39 0.33 -12.71
N SER A 56 -10.42 0.59 -13.59
CA SER A 56 -9.06 1.02 -13.18
C SER A 56 -9.02 2.42 -12.56
N GLY A 57 -10.03 3.27 -12.81
CA GLY A 57 -10.11 4.63 -12.27
C GLY A 57 -9.00 5.60 -12.71
N ASP A 58 -7.95 5.12 -13.36
CA ASP A 58 -6.73 5.87 -13.67
C ASP A 58 -6.75 6.55 -15.06
N TYR A 59 -7.74 6.25 -15.90
CA TYR A 59 -7.89 6.87 -17.23
C TYR A 59 -9.28 7.49 -17.43
N PRO A 60 -9.47 8.80 -17.15
CA PRO A 60 -10.58 9.53 -17.72
C PRO A 60 -10.24 9.80 -19.20
N ASN A 61 -10.78 8.97 -20.08
CA ASN A 61 -10.72 9.05 -21.55
C ASN A 61 -9.46 8.43 -22.22
N GLY A 62 -9.66 7.29 -22.92
CA GLY A 62 -9.36 7.32 -24.37
C GLY A 62 -8.52 6.24 -25.04
N MET A 63 -7.93 5.23 -24.37
CA MET A 63 -7.23 4.16 -25.11
C MET A 63 -7.67 2.72 -24.78
N ALA A 64 -8.06 2.41 -23.54
CA ALA A 64 -8.61 1.08 -23.21
C ALA A 64 -10.03 0.87 -23.79
N ALA A 65 -10.82 1.95 -23.86
CA ALA A 65 -12.20 1.96 -24.36
C ALA A 65 -12.35 1.62 -25.87
N MET A 66 -11.27 1.52 -26.63
CA MET A 66 -11.35 1.12 -28.06
C MET A 66 -11.39 -0.39 -28.28
N ARG A 67 -11.17 -1.22 -27.26
CA ARG A 67 -11.27 -2.68 -27.37
C ARG A 67 -12.38 -3.19 -26.46
N ARG A 68 -13.60 -3.31 -26.99
CA ARG A 68 -14.78 -3.87 -26.30
C ARG A 68 -14.63 -5.32 -25.77
N ASN A 69 -13.44 -5.91 -25.85
CA ASN A 69 -13.08 -7.25 -25.36
C ASN A 69 -11.71 -7.28 -24.62
N ALA A 70 -11.07 -6.15 -24.33
CA ALA A 70 -9.78 -6.13 -23.63
C ALA A 70 -9.97 -5.97 -22.12
N ILE A 71 -9.70 -7.04 -21.37
CA ILE A 71 -9.54 -6.97 -19.92
C ILE A 71 -8.08 -6.58 -19.68
N TYR A 72 -7.78 -5.28 -19.69
CA TYR A 72 -6.43 -4.77 -19.51
C TYR A 72 -6.32 -3.85 -18.30
N PHE A 73 -5.36 -4.14 -17.42
CA PHE A 73 -5.07 -3.36 -16.23
C PHE A 73 -3.67 -2.76 -16.34
N ASP A 74 -3.60 -1.46 -16.62
CA ASP A 74 -2.33 -0.74 -16.63
C ASP A 74 -1.81 -0.55 -15.19
N TYR A 75 -2.66 0.07 -14.37
CA TYR A 75 -2.50 0.25 -12.93
C TYR A 75 -3.80 -0.12 -12.21
N LEU A 76 -3.67 -0.46 -10.94
CA LEU A 76 -4.79 -0.66 -10.04
C LEU A 76 -4.40 -0.19 -8.64
N TYR A 77 -5.07 0.82 -8.10
CA TYR A 77 -4.72 1.48 -6.82
C TYR A 77 -3.25 1.89 -6.74
N GLY A 78 -2.71 2.44 -7.82
CA GLY A 78 -1.33 2.90 -7.89
C GLY A 78 -0.29 1.78 -7.98
N ARG A 79 -0.72 0.53 -8.12
CA ARG A 79 0.13 -0.64 -8.35
C ARG A 79 0.23 -0.91 -9.86
N PRO A 80 1.44 -0.90 -10.46
CA PRO A 80 1.61 -1.22 -11.88
C PRO A 80 1.37 -2.72 -12.11
N LEU A 81 0.46 -3.05 -13.02
CA LEU A 81 0.16 -4.43 -13.41
C LEU A 81 0.54 -4.72 -14.86
N LYS A 82 0.23 -3.80 -15.79
CA LYS A 82 0.46 -3.97 -17.23
C LYS A 82 -0.11 -5.29 -17.77
N LEU A 83 -1.25 -5.69 -17.25
CA LEU A 83 -1.77 -7.05 -17.37
C LEU A 83 -2.89 -7.10 -18.41
N ASP A 84 -2.70 -7.86 -19.49
CA ASP A 84 -3.73 -8.17 -20.49
C ASP A 84 -4.30 -9.58 -20.24
N LEU A 85 -5.54 -9.65 -19.77
CA LEU A 85 -6.31 -10.88 -19.56
C LEU A 85 -7.38 -11.08 -20.64
N SER A 86 -7.19 -10.55 -21.85
CA SER A 86 -8.11 -10.84 -22.97
C SER A 86 -8.09 -12.32 -23.37
N SER A 87 -6.94 -12.99 -23.23
CA SER A 87 -6.79 -14.44 -23.44
C SER A 87 -7.18 -15.24 -22.19
N ASP A 88 -7.73 -16.45 -22.40
CA ASP A 88 -8.03 -17.41 -21.32
C ASP A 88 -6.87 -18.38 -21.04
N THR A 89 -5.81 -18.37 -21.87
CA THR A 89 -4.74 -19.38 -21.81
C THR A 89 -3.40 -18.82 -21.38
N GLU A 90 -3.09 -17.57 -21.72
CA GLU A 90 -1.77 -16.99 -21.47
C GLU A 90 -1.76 -15.45 -21.50
N PHE A 91 -0.73 -14.84 -20.90
CA PHE A 91 -0.46 -13.41 -21.02
C PHE A 91 1.05 -13.12 -21.11
N ASP A 92 1.42 -11.95 -21.64
CA ASP A 92 2.81 -11.47 -21.65
C ASP A 92 3.17 -10.87 -20.29
N PRO A 93 4.13 -11.44 -19.53
CA PRO A 93 4.45 -10.96 -18.20
C PRO A 93 5.38 -9.73 -18.19
N TRP A 94 5.92 -9.31 -19.34
CA TRP A 94 7.04 -8.37 -19.37
C TRP A 94 6.80 -7.08 -18.57
N GLY A 95 5.60 -6.50 -18.70
CA GLY A 95 5.26 -5.26 -17.99
C GLY A 95 5.14 -5.46 -16.48
N PHE A 96 4.56 -6.59 -16.06
CA PHE A 96 4.47 -6.94 -14.64
C PHE A 96 5.85 -7.20 -14.05
N ASP A 97 6.65 -8.07 -14.70
CA ASP A 97 7.98 -8.48 -14.25
C ASP A 97 8.92 -7.29 -14.10
N ARG A 98 8.95 -6.41 -15.10
CA ARG A 98 9.77 -5.18 -15.06
C ARG A 98 9.48 -4.33 -13.82
N ASP A 99 8.20 -4.22 -13.46
CA ASP A 99 7.76 -3.34 -12.38
C ASP A 99 7.64 -4.07 -11.02
N ASN A 100 7.68 -5.40 -10.96
CA ASN A 100 7.38 -6.19 -9.75
C ASN A 100 8.30 -7.41 -9.58
N GLY A 101 9.62 -7.18 -9.43
CA GLY A 101 10.56 -8.20 -8.97
C GLY A 101 11.51 -8.76 -10.05
N GLY A 102 11.38 -8.28 -11.29
CA GLY A 102 12.18 -8.71 -12.44
C GLY A 102 11.65 -9.97 -13.11
N ASP A 103 12.44 -10.50 -14.04
CA ASP A 103 12.06 -11.64 -14.88
C ASP A 103 11.54 -12.85 -14.07
N GLY A 104 10.39 -13.38 -14.49
CA GLY A 104 9.74 -14.56 -13.92
C GLY A 104 8.93 -14.29 -12.66
N SER A 105 8.71 -13.02 -12.27
CA SER A 105 7.93 -12.70 -11.08
C SER A 105 6.46 -13.06 -11.23
N ALA A 106 5.85 -12.74 -12.37
CA ALA A 106 4.50 -13.15 -12.70
C ALA A 106 4.37 -14.69 -12.72
N GLN A 107 5.34 -15.39 -13.31
CA GLN A 107 5.32 -16.86 -13.35
C GLN A 107 5.31 -17.46 -11.94
N ARG A 108 6.16 -16.97 -11.03
CA ARG A 108 6.18 -17.44 -9.63
C ARG A 108 4.84 -17.25 -8.93
N VAL A 109 4.19 -16.11 -9.15
CA VAL A 109 2.86 -15.83 -8.57
C VAL A 109 1.79 -16.79 -9.13
N ILE A 110 1.84 -17.08 -10.43
CA ILE A 110 0.89 -18.01 -11.05
C ILE A 110 1.14 -19.47 -10.64
N ASP A 111 2.40 -19.88 -10.50
CA ASP A 111 2.77 -21.21 -10.02
C ASP A 111 2.23 -21.42 -8.59
N GLU A 112 2.42 -20.43 -7.72
CA GLU A 112 1.89 -20.46 -6.36
C GLU A 112 0.36 -20.50 -6.33
N LEU A 113 -0.31 -19.70 -7.17
CA LEU A 113 -1.77 -19.72 -7.28
C LEU A 113 -2.28 -21.11 -7.72
N ARG A 114 -1.55 -21.78 -8.61
CA ARG A 114 -1.90 -23.15 -9.05
C ARG A 114 -1.67 -24.18 -7.95
N GLU A 115 -0.60 -24.05 -7.19
CA GLU A 115 -0.24 -24.99 -6.13
C GLU A 115 -1.15 -24.86 -4.90
N SER A 116 -1.41 -23.63 -4.46
CA SER A 116 -2.19 -23.35 -3.25
C SER A 116 -3.69 -23.22 -3.50
N GLY A 117 -4.09 -22.74 -4.69
CA GLY A 117 -5.45 -22.28 -4.95
C GLY A 117 -5.83 -20.98 -4.23
N GLU A 118 -4.88 -20.34 -3.55
CA GLU A 118 -5.07 -19.11 -2.80
C GLU A 118 -4.53 -17.90 -3.57
N VAL A 119 -5.24 -16.76 -3.49
CA VAL A 119 -4.82 -15.52 -4.15
C VAL A 119 -3.86 -14.67 -3.32
N ASN A 120 -3.60 -15.04 -2.06
CA ASN A 120 -2.70 -14.31 -1.16
C ASN A 120 -1.98 -15.21 -0.13
N PRO A 121 -1.34 -16.33 -0.54
CA PRO A 121 -0.51 -17.15 0.35
C PRO A 121 0.73 -16.37 0.81
N SER A 122 1.50 -16.94 1.76
CA SER A 122 2.65 -16.26 2.36
C SER A 122 3.71 -15.85 1.33
N SER A 123 3.99 -16.67 0.31
CA SER A 123 4.98 -16.35 -0.73
C SER A 123 4.56 -15.18 -1.63
N VAL A 124 3.25 -14.98 -1.83
CA VAL A 124 2.70 -13.78 -2.52
C VAL A 124 2.87 -12.54 -1.64
N GLN A 125 2.68 -12.67 -0.32
CA GLN A 125 2.95 -11.59 0.64
C GLN A 125 4.44 -11.24 0.69
N ASP A 126 5.33 -12.25 0.69
CA ASP A 126 6.78 -12.04 0.64
C ASP A 126 7.19 -11.31 -0.65
N SER A 127 6.55 -11.64 -1.78
CA SER A 127 6.75 -10.95 -3.06
C SER A 127 6.30 -9.48 -2.99
N HIS A 128 5.17 -9.22 -2.34
CA HIS A 128 4.69 -7.86 -2.09
C HIS A 128 5.71 -7.04 -1.30
N ASP A 129 6.18 -7.58 -0.17
CA ASP A 129 7.12 -6.93 0.73
C ASP A 129 8.47 -6.63 0.03
N ALA A 130 8.98 -7.58 -0.76
CA ALA A 130 10.19 -7.39 -1.56
C ALA A 130 9.99 -6.30 -2.64
N ASN A 131 8.83 -6.27 -3.29
CA ASN A 131 8.49 -5.25 -4.28
C ASN A 131 8.34 -3.86 -3.66
N MET A 132 7.81 -3.79 -2.44
CA MET A 132 7.74 -2.57 -1.64
C MET A 132 9.15 -2.07 -1.31
N GLU A 133 10.01 -2.92 -0.75
CA GLU A 133 11.39 -2.58 -0.38
C GLU A 133 12.19 -2.01 -1.57
N ASN A 134 12.02 -2.58 -2.76
CA ASN A 134 12.67 -2.09 -3.97
C ASN A 134 12.17 -0.72 -4.45
N LYS A 135 10.88 -0.41 -4.25
CA LYS A 135 10.25 0.84 -4.71
C LYS A 135 10.34 1.98 -3.70
N VAL A 136 10.63 1.66 -2.45
CA VAL A 136 10.77 2.60 -1.33
C VAL A 136 11.82 3.70 -1.63
N PRO A 137 13.07 3.39 -2.06
CA PRO A 137 14.08 4.41 -2.35
C PRO A 137 13.71 5.35 -3.50
N TYR A 138 13.11 4.80 -4.58
CA TYR A 138 12.70 5.59 -5.75
C TYR A 138 11.54 6.54 -5.40
N THR A 139 10.58 6.03 -4.64
CA THR A 139 9.44 6.82 -4.17
C THR A 139 9.92 7.94 -3.24
N ALA A 140 10.88 7.67 -2.36
CA ALA A 140 11.50 8.68 -1.51
C ALA A 140 12.23 9.76 -2.30
N ALA A 141 12.99 9.38 -3.34
CA ALA A 141 13.75 10.31 -4.17
C ALA A 141 12.84 11.24 -5.00
N MET A 142 11.77 10.71 -5.60
CA MET A 142 10.75 11.48 -6.33
C MET A 142 10.05 12.49 -5.40
N ALA A 143 9.77 12.07 -4.18
CA ALA A 143 9.08 12.86 -3.18
C ALA A 143 9.97 13.99 -2.61
N ALA A 144 11.29 13.76 -2.50
CA ALA A 144 12.29 14.75 -2.09
C ALA A 144 12.55 15.87 -3.13
N GLY A 145 12.24 15.65 -4.42
CA GLY A 145 12.44 16.63 -5.50
C GLY A 145 11.23 17.54 -5.79
N SER A 146 10.10 17.34 -5.11
CA SER A 146 8.90 18.18 -5.28
C SER A 146 8.94 19.43 -4.39
N GLU A 147 8.33 20.55 -4.82
CA GLU A 147 8.17 21.78 -4.00
C GLU A 147 7.48 21.55 -2.64
N PHE A 148 6.91 20.37 -2.42
CA PHE A 148 6.26 19.93 -1.18
C PHE A 148 7.15 19.14 -0.22
N GLY A 149 8.43 18.91 -0.55
CA GLY A 149 9.40 18.31 0.38
C GLY A 149 8.91 17.02 1.03
N ILE A 150 8.34 16.09 0.25
CA ILE A 150 7.72 14.88 0.77
C ILE A 150 8.79 13.81 1.06
N SER A 151 9.79 14.13 1.88
CA SER A 151 10.68 13.11 2.44
C SER A 151 10.08 12.54 3.73
N SER A 152 8.88 11.92 3.67
CA SER A 152 8.28 11.14 4.80
C SER A 152 6.90 10.50 4.53
N ALA A 153 6.29 10.62 3.34
CA ALA A 153 5.12 9.79 3.00
C ALA A 153 5.49 8.30 2.76
N LEU A 154 6.77 8.04 2.44
CA LEU A 154 7.40 6.73 2.59
C LEU A 154 7.29 6.19 4.02
N ALA A 155 7.40 7.08 5.01
CA ALA A 155 7.32 6.73 6.42
C ALA A 155 5.91 6.29 6.81
N LEU A 156 4.83 6.69 6.12
CA LEU A 156 3.47 6.21 6.43
C LEU A 156 3.05 4.95 5.67
N ALA A 157 3.62 4.71 4.50
CA ALA A 157 3.48 3.42 3.82
C ALA A 157 4.20 2.29 4.59
N LEU A 158 5.38 2.58 5.17
CA LEU A 158 6.11 1.65 6.06
C LEU A 158 5.41 1.41 7.42
N LEU A 159 4.56 2.33 7.87
CA LEU A 159 3.76 2.19 9.11
C LEU A 159 2.59 1.22 9.00
N GLY A 160 2.21 0.81 7.78
CA GLY A 160 1.24 -0.24 7.55
C GLY A 160 1.83 -1.65 7.59
N GLU A 161 3.00 -1.85 6.96
CA GLU A 161 3.45 -3.20 6.60
C GLU A 161 4.80 -3.64 7.20
N VAL A 162 5.75 -2.74 7.50
CA VAL A 162 7.03 -3.16 8.15
C VAL A 162 6.88 -3.44 9.65
N LYS A 163 5.81 -2.96 10.31
CA LYS A 163 5.57 -3.24 11.74
C LYS A 163 4.57 -4.35 12.06
N ARG A 164 4.10 -5.10 11.05
CA ARG A 164 3.48 -6.41 11.31
C ARG A 164 4.48 -7.44 11.86
N SER A 165 5.80 -7.27 11.69
CA SER A 165 6.79 -8.26 12.11
C SER A 165 7.69 -7.91 13.31
N GLN A 166 7.74 -6.66 13.82
CA GLN A 166 8.59 -6.34 15.00
C GLN A 166 8.02 -5.44 16.11
N VAL A 167 6.99 -4.61 15.89
CA VAL A 167 6.46 -3.72 16.96
C VAL A 167 5.13 -4.20 17.57
N MET A 168 4.58 -5.31 17.09
CA MET A 168 3.46 -5.98 17.74
C MET A 168 3.87 -6.85 18.95
N SER A 169 5.12 -6.77 19.42
CA SER A 169 5.60 -7.51 20.61
C SER A 169 6.20 -6.66 21.73
N GLU A 170 6.35 -5.34 21.56
CA GLU A 170 6.69 -4.45 22.68
C GLU A 170 5.40 -3.90 23.31
N ASP A 171 5.30 -3.96 24.65
CA ASP A 171 4.17 -3.50 25.45
C ASP A 171 3.81 -2.03 25.17
N LEU A 172 2.95 -1.79 24.17
CA LEU A 172 2.37 -0.47 23.92
C LEU A 172 1.65 0.01 25.18
N PRO A 173 1.87 1.26 25.63
CA PRO A 173 1.30 1.74 26.87
C PRO A 173 -0.22 1.64 26.84
N VAL A 174 -0.80 1.15 27.93
CA VAL A 174 -2.26 1.08 28.08
C VAL A 174 -2.78 2.50 28.28
N PRO A 175 -3.70 2.98 27.42
CA PRO A 175 -4.27 4.31 27.58
C PRO A 175 -5.07 4.39 28.88
N PRO A 176 -4.91 5.44 29.71
CA PRO A 176 -5.85 5.71 30.79
C PRO A 176 -7.23 6.07 30.23
N ALA A 177 -8.25 6.11 31.09
CA ALA A 177 -9.57 6.58 30.68
C ALA A 177 -9.53 8.09 30.37
N PHE A 178 -9.83 8.46 29.13
CA PHE A 178 -9.89 9.85 28.68
C PHE A 178 -11.34 10.32 28.56
N LYS A 179 -11.58 11.61 28.86
CA LYS A 179 -12.90 12.23 28.72
C LYS A 179 -13.10 12.83 27.33
N THR A 180 -12.01 13.18 26.65
CA THR A 180 -12.05 13.84 25.33
C THR A 180 -11.02 13.26 24.36
N GLY A 181 -11.28 13.42 23.06
CA GLY A 181 -10.32 13.09 22.01
C GLY A 181 -9.02 13.90 22.15
N ARG A 182 -9.12 15.18 22.51
CA ARG A 182 -7.96 16.06 22.77
C ARG A 182 -7.00 15.50 23.83
N GLU A 183 -7.52 15.00 24.95
CA GLU A 183 -6.70 14.41 26.00
C GLU A 183 -5.98 13.14 25.51
N HIS A 184 -6.70 12.27 24.80
CA HIS A 184 -6.12 11.07 24.21
C HIS A 184 -5.06 11.39 23.14
N LEU A 185 -5.29 12.40 22.29
CA LEU A 185 -4.36 12.86 21.28
C LEU A 185 -3.05 13.35 21.91
N ASN A 186 -3.16 14.25 22.89
CA ASN A 186 -1.99 14.81 23.57
C ASN A 186 -1.19 13.72 24.27
N TRP A 187 -1.87 12.80 24.98
CA TRP A 187 -1.20 11.67 25.61
C TRP A 187 -0.51 10.75 24.59
N SER A 188 -1.17 10.46 23.46
CA SER A 188 -0.60 9.62 22.40
C SER A 188 0.66 10.24 21.81
N ALA A 189 0.65 11.56 21.57
CA ALA A 189 1.82 12.32 21.14
C ALA A 189 2.94 12.26 22.17
N ASP A 190 2.64 12.48 23.46
CA ASP A 190 3.62 12.43 24.53
C ASP A 190 4.26 11.03 24.69
N GLN A 191 3.49 9.95 24.50
CA GLN A 191 4.04 8.59 24.51
C GLN A 191 4.96 8.34 23.31
N ALA A 192 4.54 8.75 22.11
CA ALA A 192 5.30 8.59 20.89
C ALA A 192 6.66 9.31 20.96
N LEU A 193 6.65 10.59 21.38
CA LEU A 193 7.82 11.45 21.40
C LEU A 193 8.92 11.01 22.36
N LYS A 194 8.64 10.11 23.31
CA LYS A 194 9.67 9.46 24.13
C LYS A 194 10.69 8.69 23.29
N HIS A 195 10.27 8.22 22.11
CA HIS A 195 11.08 7.42 21.21
C HIS A 195 11.76 8.24 20.10
N PHE A 196 11.35 9.51 19.90
CA PHE A 196 11.73 10.30 18.73
C PHE A 196 13.25 10.46 18.57
N ASP A 197 13.98 10.77 19.64
CA ASP A 197 15.43 11.03 19.55
C ASP A 197 16.23 9.76 19.23
N ALA A 198 15.70 8.59 19.59
CA ALA A 198 16.34 7.29 19.33
C ALA A 198 15.93 6.72 17.97
N ASP A 199 14.65 6.84 17.63
CA ASP A 199 14.04 6.30 16.42
C ASP A 199 12.76 7.11 16.08
N PRO A 200 12.88 8.12 15.20
CA PRO A 200 11.74 8.90 14.73
C PRO A 200 10.64 8.05 14.08
N ASP A 201 10.99 6.98 13.36
CA ASP A 201 10.03 6.09 12.70
C ASP A 201 9.23 5.30 13.75
N LYS A 202 9.89 4.92 14.85
CA LYS A 202 9.22 4.33 16.02
C LYS A 202 8.30 5.28 16.74
N SER A 203 8.69 6.55 16.88
CA SER A 203 7.79 7.59 17.40
C SER A 203 6.50 7.68 16.58
N VAL A 204 6.60 7.81 15.25
CA VAL A 204 5.41 7.91 14.39
C VAL A 204 4.56 6.63 14.46
N ALA A 205 5.19 5.45 14.50
CA ALA A 205 4.46 4.19 14.63
C ALA A 205 3.64 4.08 15.90
N ILE A 206 4.25 4.44 17.03
CA ILE A 206 3.59 4.43 18.33
C ILE A 206 2.44 5.42 18.31
N PHE A 207 2.63 6.62 17.74
CA PHE A 207 1.56 7.60 17.61
C PHE A 207 0.36 7.03 16.84
N ILE A 208 0.59 6.49 15.64
CA ILE A 208 -0.46 5.90 14.81
C ILE A 208 -1.16 4.73 15.52
N ALA A 209 -0.41 3.88 16.22
CA ALA A 209 -0.96 2.76 16.98
C ALA A 209 -1.83 3.22 18.16
N LEU A 210 -1.42 4.28 18.86
CA LEU A 210 -2.14 4.81 20.02
C LEU A 210 -3.40 5.57 19.60
N VAL A 211 -3.36 6.44 18.59
CA VAL A 211 -4.55 7.21 18.18
C VAL A 211 -5.72 6.33 17.71
N LYS A 212 -5.44 5.11 17.22
CA LYS A 212 -6.45 4.08 16.88
C LYS A 212 -7.24 3.56 18.09
N ARG A 213 -6.71 3.69 19.32
CA ARG A 213 -7.31 3.13 20.53
C ARG A 213 -8.48 3.94 21.08
N HIS A 214 -8.81 5.08 20.48
CA HIS A 214 -9.92 5.92 20.89
C HIS A 214 -10.72 6.41 19.68
N SER A 215 -12.05 6.29 19.74
CA SER A 215 -12.94 6.59 18.61
C SER A 215 -12.80 8.02 18.09
N ALA A 216 -12.63 9.00 18.98
CA ALA A 216 -12.49 10.41 18.59
C ALA A 216 -11.17 10.75 17.86
N THR A 217 -10.15 9.89 17.92
CA THR A 217 -8.84 10.12 17.28
C THR A 217 -8.49 9.07 16.24
N ALA A 218 -9.24 7.97 16.14
CA ALA A 218 -8.95 6.87 15.24
C ALA A 218 -8.87 7.30 13.77
N TRP A 219 -9.68 8.31 13.37
CA TRP A 219 -9.68 8.89 12.03
C TRP A 219 -8.32 9.46 11.62
N ILE A 220 -7.48 9.88 12.57
CA ILE A 220 -6.14 10.38 12.30
C ILE A 220 -5.29 9.29 11.64
N ALA A 221 -5.41 8.05 12.07
CA ALA A 221 -4.62 6.96 11.50
C ALA A 221 -5.03 6.58 10.07
N THR A 222 -6.19 7.02 9.61
CA THR A 222 -6.73 6.73 8.27
C THR A 222 -6.83 7.98 7.41
N SER A 223 -6.44 9.15 7.93
CA SER A 223 -6.54 10.41 7.21
C SER A 223 -5.36 10.58 6.25
N PRO A 224 -5.61 10.88 4.95
CA PRO A 224 -4.56 11.15 3.97
C PRO A 224 -3.64 12.32 4.37
N LEU A 225 -4.17 13.29 5.12
CA LEU A 225 -3.40 14.46 5.58
C LEU A 225 -2.43 14.13 6.71
N THR A 226 -2.69 13.07 7.47
CA THR A 226 -1.81 12.66 8.57
C THR A 226 -0.41 12.36 8.06
N ALA A 227 -0.33 11.77 6.88
CA ALA A 227 0.95 11.44 6.29
C ALA A 227 1.82 12.66 6.04
N MET A 228 1.23 13.67 5.42
CA MET A 228 1.87 14.93 5.09
C MET A 228 2.25 15.75 6.34
N LEU A 229 1.41 15.74 7.38
CA LEU A 229 1.67 16.50 8.60
C LEU A 229 2.78 15.87 9.45
N LEU A 230 2.73 14.55 9.67
CA LEU A 230 3.78 13.85 10.41
C LEU A 230 5.11 13.88 9.65
N ALA A 231 5.02 13.91 8.31
CA ALA A 231 6.17 14.12 7.45
C ALA A 231 6.88 15.46 7.70
N ASP A 232 6.12 16.55 7.71
CA ASP A 232 6.67 17.87 8.04
C ASP A 232 7.28 17.92 9.44
N GLY A 233 6.73 17.14 10.38
CA GLY A 233 7.23 16.97 11.74
C GLY A 233 8.65 16.39 11.86
N TYR A 234 9.17 15.68 10.85
CA TYR A 234 10.44 14.95 10.95
C TYR A 234 11.67 15.81 11.22
N SER A 235 11.62 17.08 10.82
CA SER A 235 12.78 17.98 10.93
C SER A 235 13.23 18.24 12.36
N SER A 236 12.36 18.06 13.37
CA SER A 236 12.75 18.14 14.78
C SER A 236 11.67 17.58 15.71
N LYS A 237 12.05 17.16 16.92
CA LYS A 237 11.12 16.71 17.96
C LYS A 237 10.02 17.73 18.28
N SER A 238 10.39 19.02 18.31
CA SER A 238 9.45 20.13 18.56
C SER A 238 8.41 20.25 17.43
N ARG A 239 8.85 20.12 16.18
CA ARG A 239 7.93 20.15 15.04
C ARG A 239 7.05 18.90 15.00
N MET A 240 7.60 17.73 15.33
CA MET A 240 6.81 16.51 15.47
C MET A 240 5.74 16.64 16.55
N ASP A 241 6.05 17.23 17.71
CA ASP A 241 5.08 17.50 18.78
C ASP A 241 3.93 18.40 18.30
N TYR A 242 4.28 19.50 17.63
CA TYR A 242 3.30 20.41 17.04
C TYR A 242 2.38 19.69 16.04
N MET A 243 2.93 18.84 15.17
CA MET A 243 2.15 18.09 14.18
C MET A 243 1.26 17.02 14.82
N MET A 244 1.79 16.25 15.77
CA MET A 244 1.03 15.21 16.48
C MET A 244 -0.12 15.78 17.32
N LYS A 245 0.06 16.95 17.95
CA LYS A 245 -0.98 17.59 18.77
C LYS A 245 -1.91 18.52 17.97
N GLY A 246 -1.53 18.85 16.74
CA GLY A 246 -2.24 19.79 15.87
C GLY A 246 -3.53 19.26 15.24
N PHE A 247 -3.80 17.95 15.32
CA PHE A 247 -5.04 17.39 14.79
C PHE A 247 -6.27 17.91 15.56
N ALA A 248 -7.38 18.06 14.86
CA ALA A 248 -8.67 18.41 15.45
C ALA A 248 -9.26 17.19 16.20
N ALA A 249 -8.94 17.08 17.48
CA ALA A 249 -9.47 16.04 18.39
C ALA A 249 -10.26 16.64 19.55
#